data_AF-A0A930Z5T8-F1
#
_entry.id   AF-A0A930Z5T8-F1
#
_cell.length_a   1.000
_cell.length_b   1.000
_cell.length_c   1.000
_cell.angle_alpha   90.00
_cell.angle_beta   90.00
_cell.angle_gamma   90.00
#
_symmetry.space_group_name_H-M   'P 1'
#
loop_
_entity.id
_entity.type
_entity.pdbx_description
1 polymer ?
#
loop_
_entity_poly.entity_id
_entity_poly.type
_entity_poly.pdbx_seq_one_letter_code
_entity_poly.pdbx_strand_id
1 'polypeptide(L)'
;MTIGHESIFHEAEIPQASRELQELRNSTAYAAPFEVIRRRVIDDHYEGRMTIDATVVLRVGAVEETGAARGVGVVHALDMALRIALLKYFPYLESVRVTETYTHAAGESTEAEVLSVKKFSDGEQSWTTLAKSSNSVEAGWKSLVDGYEWRINLENLKHKRGTTNPRISRR
;
A
#
# COMPACT_ATOMS: atom_id res chain seq x y z
N MET A 1 5.87 3.53 -34.47
CA MET A 1 6.43 4.45 -33.47
C MET A 1 6.40 3.74 -32.13
N THR A 2 7.49 3.08 -31.76
CA THR A 2 7.61 2.40 -30.47
C THR A 2 8.05 3.45 -29.48
N ILE A 3 7.12 3.94 -28.66
CA ILE A 3 7.44 4.90 -27.61
C ILE A 3 8.30 4.13 -26.60
N GLY A 4 9.55 4.58 -26.46
CA GLY A 4 10.53 3.99 -25.55
C GLY A 4 10.00 4.01 -24.13
N HIS A 5 9.73 2.82 -23.59
CA HIS A 5 9.63 2.62 -22.15
C HIS A 5 11.06 2.53 -21.60
N GLU A 6 11.82 3.62 -21.77
CA GLU A 6 13.18 3.73 -21.27
C GLU A 6 13.09 3.76 -19.73
N SER A 7 13.83 2.86 -19.10
CA SER A 7 13.73 2.48 -17.69
C SER A 7 14.15 3.61 -16.73
N ILE A 8 13.22 4.53 -16.45
CA ILE A 8 13.42 5.71 -15.57
C ILE A 8 13.63 5.33 -14.09
N PHE A 9 13.41 4.08 -13.69
CA PHE A 9 13.34 3.70 -12.28
C PHE A 9 14.63 3.14 -11.68
N HIS A 10 15.70 3.00 -12.47
CA HIS A 10 16.97 2.43 -12.00
C HIS A 10 17.67 3.33 -10.94
N GLU A 11 17.27 4.61 -10.87
CA GLU A 11 17.65 5.62 -9.86
C GLU A 11 16.42 6.40 -9.38
N ALA A 12 15.28 5.73 -9.15
CA ALA A 12 14.07 6.42 -8.73
C ALA A 12 14.31 7.18 -7.40
N GLU A 13 14.25 8.52 -7.45
CA GLU A 13 14.11 9.35 -6.26
C GLU A 13 12.96 8.79 -5.40
N ILE A 14 13.17 8.72 -4.08
CA ILE A 14 12.14 8.20 -3.17
C ILE A 14 10.85 8.99 -3.42
N PRO A 15 9.74 8.34 -3.81
CA PRO A 15 8.49 9.03 -4.12
C PRO A 15 7.99 9.88 -2.95
N GLN A 16 7.33 10.99 -3.26
CA GLN A 16 6.82 11.93 -2.27
C GLN A 16 6.06 11.23 -1.12
N ALA A 17 5.10 10.34 -1.43
CA ALA A 17 4.30 9.69 -0.39
C ALA A 17 5.14 8.77 0.50
N SER A 18 6.14 8.07 -0.05
CA SER A 18 7.09 7.29 0.76
C SER A 18 7.93 8.17 1.68
N ARG A 19 8.40 9.34 1.22
CA ARG A 19 9.15 10.28 2.06
C ARG A 19 8.29 10.87 3.18
N GLU A 20 7.12 11.40 2.84
CA GLU A 20 6.18 11.97 3.80
C GLU A 20 5.76 10.94 4.85
N LEU A 21 5.52 9.70 4.45
CA LEU A 21 5.17 8.62 5.38
C LEU A 21 6.33 8.30 6.33
N GLN A 22 7.57 8.30 5.85
CA GLN A 22 8.76 8.11 6.68
C GLN A 22 8.95 9.25 7.68
N GLU A 23 8.81 10.50 7.24
CA GLU A 23 8.84 11.68 8.11
C GLU A 23 7.74 11.60 9.18
N LEU A 24 6.53 11.20 8.78
CA LEU A 24 5.42 11.01 9.69
C LEU A 24 5.74 9.93 10.73
N ARG A 25 6.21 8.74 10.32
CA ARG A 25 6.60 7.64 11.21
C ARG A 25 7.71 8.00 12.19
N ASN A 26 8.58 8.94 11.84
CA ASN A 26 9.64 9.45 12.70
C ASN A 26 9.15 10.51 13.72
N SER A 27 7.91 10.99 13.60
CA SER A 27 7.33 11.96 14.52
C SER A 27 6.90 11.29 15.83
N THR A 28 7.11 11.97 16.96
CA THR A 28 6.63 11.51 18.28
C THR A 28 5.11 11.48 18.40
N ALA A 29 4.39 12.20 17.54
CA ALA A 29 2.94 12.24 17.50
C ALA A 29 2.33 11.16 16.58
N TYR A 30 3.15 10.31 15.97
CA TYR A 30 2.68 9.27 15.06
C TYR A 30 1.94 8.17 15.82
N ALA A 31 0.77 7.83 15.31
CA ALA A 31 0.02 6.65 15.68
C ALA A 31 -0.35 5.93 14.39
N ALA A 32 0.07 4.67 14.25
CA ALA A 32 -0.27 3.87 13.09
C ALA A 32 -1.81 3.74 13.00
N PRO A 33 -2.44 4.02 11.84
CA PRO A 33 -3.88 3.91 11.71
C PRO A 33 -4.37 2.45 11.81
N PHE A 34 -3.49 1.50 11.51
CA PHE A 34 -3.69 0.08 11.66
C PHE A 34 -2.34 -0.63 11.81
N GLU A 35 -2.35 -1.83 12.37
CA GLU A 35 -1.19 -2.72 12.46
C GLU A 35 -1.48 -4.01 11.66
N VAL A 36 -0.54 -4.47 10.85
CA VAL A 36 -0.65 -5.78 10.19
C VAL A 36 -0.21 -6.87 11.16
N ILE A 37 -1.14 -7.65 11.69
CA ILE A 37 -0.87 -8.72 12.66
C ILE A 37 -0.38 -9.98 11.96
N ARG A 38 -1.00 -10.31 10.83
CA ARG A 38 -0.66 -11.50 10.06
C ARG A 38 -1.01 -11.31 8.59
N ARG A 39 -0.19 -11.88 7.72
CA ARG A 39 -0.57 -12.19 6.35
C ARG A 39 -0.27 -13.66 6.05
N ARG A 40 -1.14 -14.31 5.28
CA ARG A 40 -0.96 -15.66 4.77
C ARG A 40 -1.31 -15.66 3.29
N VAL A 41 -0.50 -16.36 2.51
CA VAL A 41 -0.75 -16.60 1.09
C VAL A 41 -0.69 -18.10 0.88
N ILE A 42 -1.64 -18.63 0.13
CA ILE A 42 -1.64 -19.99 -0.38
C ILE A 42 -1.48 -19.86 -1.90
N ASP A 43 -0.33 -20.30 -2.39
CA ASP A 43 -0.04 -20.44 -3.81
C ASP A 43 -0.23 -21.92 -4.13
N ASP A 44 -1.33 -22.23 -4.80
CA ASP A 44 -1.68 -23.61 -5.15
C ASP A 44 -1.76 -23.77 -6.67
N HIS A 45 -1.28 -24.93 -7.13
CA HIS A 45 -1.31 -25.33 -8.52
C HIS A 45 -1.96 -26.70 -8.62
N TYR A 46 -3.25 -26.71 -8.89
CA TYR A 46 -4.07 -27.91 -8.90
C TYR A 46 -4.78 -28.06 -10.26
N GLU A 47 -4.74 -29.27 -10.84
CA GLU A 47 -5.35 -29.59 -12.14
C GLU A 47 -4.99 -28.60 -13.27
N GLY A 48 -3.74 -28.13 -13.30
CA GLY A 48 -3.25 -27.19 -14.31
C GLY A 48 -3.76 -25.75 -14.14
N ARG A 49 -4.36 -25.41 -13.00
CA ARG A 49 -4.81 -24.06 -12.66
C ARG A 49 -4.04 -23.54 -11.46
N MET A 50 -3.49 -22.34 -11.61
CA MET A 50 -2.91 -21.60 -10.50
C MET A 50 -4.02 -20.85 -9.75
N THR A 51 -4.09 -21.01 -8.45
CA THR A 51 -5.00 -20.28 -7.57
C THR A 51 -4.22 -19.65 -6.44
N ILE A 52 -4.37 -18.34 -6.27
CA ILE A 52 -3.71 -17.61 -5.19
C ILE A 52 -4.76 -17.05 -4.24
N ASP A 53 -4.77 -17.57 -3.02
CA ASP A 53 -5.61 -17.09 -1.94
C ASP A 53 -4.76 -16.37 -0.90
N ALA A 54 -5.24 -15.22 -0.42
CA ALA A 54 -4.58 -14.47 0.63
C ALA A 54 -5.54 -14.18 1.79
N THR A 55 -4.98 -14.12 3.00
CA THR A 55 -5.65 -13.67 4.21
C THR A 55 -4.78 -12.64 4.90
N VAL A 56 -5.35 -11.52 5.30
CA VAL A 56 -4.69 -10.43 6.04
C VAL A 56 -5.48 -10.17 7.31
N VAL A 57 -4.80 -10.18 8.46
CA VAL A 57 -5.35 -9.79 9.76
C VAL A 57 -4.75 -8.44 10.13
N LEU A 58 -5.60 -7.44 10.31
CA LEU A 58 -5.24 -6.11 10.77
C LEU A 58 -5.73 -5.90 12.19
N ARG A 59 -5.06 -5.03 12.94
CA ARG A 59 -5.59 -4.45 14.17
C ARG A 59 -5.82 -2.97 13.96
N VAL A 60 -7.04 -2.51 14.25
CA VAL A 60 -7.44 -1.09 14.21
C VAL A 60 -7.92 -0.72 15.61
N GLY A 61 -7.12 0.09 16.32
CA GLY A 61 -7.33 0.32 17.75
C GLY A 61 -7.24 -0.99 18.54
N ALA A 62 -8.34 -1.39 19.18
CA ALA A 62 -8.42 -2.62 19.98
C ALA A 62 -9.07 -3.81 19.26
N VAL A 63 -9.47 -3.65 17.99
CA VAL A 63 -10.22 -4.66 17.24
C VAL A 63 -9.37 -5.26 16.14
N GLU A 64 -9.41 -6.58 15.99
CA GLU A 64 -8.82 -7.28 14.86
C GLU A 64 -9.84 -7.51 13.76
N GLU A 65 -9.42 -7.32 12.51
CA GLU A 65 -10.24 -7.53 11.31
C GLU A 65 -9.51 -8.42 10.32
N THR A 66 -10.24 -9.36 9.72
CA THR A 66 -9.69 -10.27 8.74
C THR A 66 -10.29 -10.02 7.37
N GLY A 67 -9.43 -9.81 6.38
CA GLY A 67 -9.80 -9.83 4.98
C GLY A 67 -9.21 -11.06 4.29
N ALA A 68 -9.99 -11.68 3.41
CA ALA A 68 -9.55 -12.80 2.61
C ALA A 68 -10.01 -12.63 1.16
N ALA A 69 -9.13 -12.93 0.20
CA ALA A 69 -9.43 -12.77 -1.21
C ALA A 69 -8.62 -13.72 -2.08
N ARG A 70 -9.20 -14.06 -3.23
CA ARG A 70 -8.52 -14.74 -4.33
C ARG A 70 -8.06 -13.72 -5.35
N GLY A 71 -6.81 -13.81 -5.78
CA GLY A 71 -6.22 -12.93 -6.80
C GLY A 71 -5.55 -13.72 -7.92
N VAL A 72 -5.22 -13.01 -9.00
CA VAL A 72 -4.47 -13.57 -10.15
C VAL A 72 -2.98 -13.81 -9.85
N GLY A 73 -2.50 -13.28 -8.72
CA GLY A 73 -1.11 -13.36 -8.27
C GLY A 73 -1.01 -12.93 -6.81
N VAL A 74 0.11 -13.25 -6.16
CA VAL A 74 0.33 -13.03 -4.71
C VAL A 74 0.05 -11.60 -4.27
N VAL A 75 0.64 -10.63 -4.96
CA VAL A 75 0.49 -9.20 -4.62
C VAL A 75 -0.95 -8.72 -4.84
N HIS A 76 -1.64 -9.23 -5.87
CA HIS A 76 -3.03 -8.88 -6.13
C HIS A 76 -3.98 -9.47 -5.08
N ALA A 77 -3.79 -10.74 -4.69
CA ALA A 77 -4.58 -11.37 -3.64
C ALA A 77 -4.39 -10.64 -2.29
N LEU A 78 -3.14 -10.28 -1.96
CA LEU A 78 -2.81 -9.49 -0.77
C LEU A 78 -3.44 -8.09 -0.80
N ASP A 79 -3.41 -7.38 -1.93
CA ASP A 79 -4.09 -6.08 -2.09
C ASP A 79 -5.58 -6.23 -1.81
N MET A 80 -6.27 -7.16 -2.47
CA MET A 80 -7.70 -7.38 -2.27
C MET A 80 -8.04 -7.74 -0.82
N ALA A 81 -7.28 -8.66 -0.20
CA ALA A 81 -7.50 -9.06 1.19
C ALA A 81 -7.26 -7.90 2.16
N LEU A 82 -6.19 -7.13 1.97
CA LEU A 82 -5.89 -5.94 2.76
C LEU A 82 -7.03 -4.91 2.67
N ARG A 83 -7.50 -4.64 1.44
CA ARG A 83 -8.59 -3.69 1.20
C ARG A 83 -9.89 -4.11 1.86
N ILE A 84 -10.26 -5.40 1.80
CA ILE A 84 -11.45 -5.91 2.49
C ILE A 84 -11.39 -5.59 3.99
N ALA A 85 -10.24 -5.84 4.63
CA ALA A 85 -10.06 -5.54 6.05
C ALA A 85 -10.09 -4.03 6.34
N LEU A 86 -9.48 -3.20 5.48
CA LEU A 86 -9.42 -1.75 5.66
C LEU A 86 -10.78 -1.07 5.45
N LEU A 87 -11.57 -1.50 4.47
CA LEU A 87 -12.82 -0.82 4.05
C LEU A 87 -13.86 -0.73 5.17
N LYS A 88 -13.83 -1.65 6.13
CA LYS A 88 -14.71 -1.61 7.30
C LYS A 88 -14.48 -0.37 8.17
N TYR A 89 -13.24 0.12 8.26
CA TYR A 89 -12.87 1.26 9.10
C TYR A 89 -12.58 2.53 8.30
N PHE A 90 -12.20 2.37 7.02
CA PHE A 90 -11.80 3.44 6.12
C PHE A 90 -12.59 3.35 4.80
N PRO A 91 -13.92 3.60 4.82
CA PRO A 91 -14.79 3.39 3.66
C PRO A 91 -14.43 4.27 2.46
N TYR A 92 -13.82 5.44 2.68
CA TYR A 92 -13.32 6.30 1.60
C TYR A 92 -12.20 5.66 0.75
N LEU A 93 -11.62 4.53 1.19
CA LEU A 93 -10.68 3.76 0.37
C LEU A 93 -11.38 2.96 -0.74
N GLU A 94 -12.72 2.99 -0.82
CA GLU A 94 -13.48 2.27 -1.83
C GLU A 94 -13.13 2.69 -3.26
N SER A 95 -12.72 3.95 -3.49
CA SER A 95 -12.27 4.42 -4.81
C SER A 95 -10.78 4.19 -5.07
N VAL A 96 -9.99 3.87 -4.03
CA VAL A 96 -8.53 3.72 -4.14
C VAL A 96 -8.15 2.46 -4.92
N ARG A 97 -7.32 2.59 -5.95
CA ARG A 97 -6.79 1.49 -6.75
C ARG A 97 -5.30 1.68 -6.99
N VAL A 98 -4.56 0.58 -7.10
CA VAL A 98 -3.24 0.58 -7.75
C VAL A 98 -3.45 0.71 -9.26
N THR A 99 -2.90 1.76 -9.87
CA THR A 99 -3.05 2.05 -11.30
C THR A 99 -1.85 1.60 -12.12
N GLU A 100 -0.66 1.62 -11.53
CA GLU A 100 0.58 1.19 -12.17
C GLU A 100 1.47 0.47 -11.15
N THR A 101 2.14 -0.61 -11.57
CA THR A 101 3.12 -1.32 -10.75
C THR A 101 4.40 -1.50 -11.57
N TYR A 102 5.55 -1.20 -10.95
CA TYR A 102 6.87 -1.47 -11.50
C TYR A 102 7.65 -2.28 -10.47
N THR A 103 8.37 -3.31 -10.92
CA THR A 103 9.21 -4.12 -10.04
C THR A 103 10.49 -4.48 -10.76
N HIS A 104 11.61 -4.27 -10.08
CA HIS A 104 12.94 -4.50 -10.62
C HIS A 104 13.78 -5.22 -9.57
N ALA A 105 14.46 -6.29 -9.97
CA ALA A 105 15.44 -6.98 -9.15
C ALA A 105 16.84 -6.54 -9.59
N ALA A 106 17.60 -5.94 -8.68
CA ALA A 106 18.96 -5.47 -8.93
C ALA A 106 19.96 -6.51 -8.41
N GLY A 107 20.62 -7.23 -9.32
CA GLY A 107 21.70 -8.17 -9.00
C GLY A 107 21.65 -9.48 -9.78
N GLU A 108 22.67 -10.32 -9.57
CA GLU A 108 22.84 -11.64 -10.22
C GLU A 108 22.52 -12.78 -9.22
N SER A 109 21.25 -12.96 -8.86
CA SER A 109 20.76 -14.18 -8.17
C SER A 109 19.26 -14.08 -7.89
N THR A 110 18.67 -15.16 -7.36
CA THR A 110 17.31 -15.16 -6.77
C THR A 110 17.21 -14.40 -5.46
N GLU A 111 18.34 -13.96 -4.89
CA GLU A 111 18.43 -13.20 -3.63
C GLU A 111 18.67 -11.70 -3.86
N ALA A 112 18.65 -11.27 -5.12
CA ALA A 112 18.82 -9.87 -5.52
C ALA A 112 17.85 -8.93 -4.80
N GLU A 113 18.30 -7.69 -4.52
CA GLU A 113 17.42 -6.68 -3.95
C GLU A 113 16.30 -6.37 -4.95
N VAL A 114 15.06 -6.50 -4.50
CA VAL A 114 13.86 -6.17 -5.27
C VAL A 114 13.35 -4.80 -4.86
N LEU A 115 13.27 -3.91 -5.84
CA LEU A 115 12.58 -2.63 -5.79
C LEU A 115 11.15 -2.80 -6.30
N SER A 116 10.15 -2.44 -5.49
CA SER A 116 8.74 -2.40 -5.91
C SER A 116 8.21 -0.98 -5.81
N VAL A 117 7.67 -0.47 -6.91
CA VAL A 117 7.05 0.86 -7.01
C VAL A 117 5.58 0.68 -7.39
N LYS A 118 4.68 1.36 -6.68
CA LYS A 118 3.24 1.31 -6.95
C LYS A 118 2.67 2.71 -7.00
N LYS A 119 1.95 3.00 -8.07
CA LYS A 119 1.15 4.20 -8.20
C LYS A 119 -0.29 3.86 -7.84
N PHE A 120 -0.88 4.73 -7.04
CA PHE A 120 -2.25 4.65 -6.59
C PHE A 120 -3.04 5.84 -7.13
N SER A 121 -4.36 5.67 -7.22
CA SER A 121 -5.30 6.75 -7.47
C SER A 121 -6.60 6.50 -6.71
N ASP A 122 -7.22 7.56 -6.20
CA ASP A 122 -8.59 7.55 -5.65
C ASP A 122 -9.62 8.16 -6.61
N GLY A 123 -9.22 8.45 -7.84
CA GLY A 123 -10.02 9.14 -8.87
C GLY A 123 -9.80 10.65 -8.90
N GLU A 124 -9.32 11.25 -7.81
CA GLU A 124 -9.06 12.69 -7.71
C GLU A 124 -7.56 13.00 -7.58
N GLN A 125 -6.86 12.22 -6.76
CA GLN A 125 -5.44 12.36 -6.49
C GLN A 125 -4.71 11.07 -6.84
N SER A 126 -3.43 11.19 -7.18
CA SER A 126 -2.53 10.06 -7.39
C SER A 126 -1.28 10.20 -6.55
N TRP A 127 -0.78 9.08 -6.05
CA TRP A 127 0.44 9.03 -5.25
C TRP A 127 1.23 7.78 -5.58
N THR A 128 2.53 7.81 -5.31
CA THR A 128 3.43 6.70 -5.61
C THR A 128 4.16 6.31 -4.34
N THR A 129 4.30 5.00 -4.11
CA THR A 129 5.12 4.45 -3.02
C THR A 129 6.18 3.52 -3.58
N LEU A 130 7.25 3.37 -2.82
CA LEU A 130 8.41 2.55 -3.14
C LEU A 130 8.83 1.76 -1.90
N ALA A 131 9.09 0.48 -2.09
CA ALA A 131 9.70 -0.37 -1.06
C ALA A 131 10.78 -1.27 -1.66
N LYS A 132 11.77 -1.59 -0.84
CA LYS A 132 12.88 -2.50 -1.19
C LYS A 132 12.91 -3.71 -0.27
N SER A 133 13.24 -4.87 -0.82
CA SER A 133 13.47 -6.10 -0.06
C SER A 133 14.18 -7.14 -0.93
N SER A 134 14.99 -8.03 -0.34
CA SER A 134 15.49 -9.22 -1.04
C SER A 134 14.39 -10.25 -1.38
N ASN A 135 13.14 -10.00 -0.98
CA ASN A 135 11.98 -10.82 -1.32
C ASN A 135 10.97 -10.00 -2.13
N SER A 136 10.64 -10.46 -3.34
CA SER A 136 9.73 -9.76 -4.25
C SER A 136 8.32 -9.58 -3.70
N VAL A 137 7.80 -10.58 -2.98
CA VAL A 137 6.49 -10.50 -2.31
C VAL A 137 6.53 -9.49 -1.18
N GLU A 138 7.62 -9.45 -0.40
CA GLU A 138 7.77 -8.51 0.70
C GLU A 138 7.92 -7.06 0.20
N ALA A 139 8.70 -6.82 -0.87
CA ALA A 139 8.80 -5.52 -1.49
C ALA A 139 7.43 -5.05 -2.02
N GLY A 140 6.71 -5.93 -2.73
CA GLY A 140 5.37 -5.63 -3.23
C GLY A 140 4.36 -5.36 -2.11
N TRP A 141 4.41 -6.13 -1.02
CA TRP A 141 3.56 -5.97 0.14
C TRP A 141 3.81 -4.64 0.87
N LYS A 142 5.07 -4.29 1.15
CA LYS A 142 5.43 -3.04 1.82
C LYS A 142 4.97 -1.81 1.04
N SER A 143 5.20 -1.78 -0.28
CA SER A 143 4.73 -0.69 -1.13
C SER A 143 3.19 -0.60 -1.14
N LEU A 144 2.48 -1.74 -1.08
CA LEU A 144 1.01 -1.75 -0.93
C LEU A 144 0.56 -1.10 0.38
N VAL A 145 1.09 -1.59 1.51
CA VAL A 145 0.72 -1.12 2.85
C VAL A 145 1.03 0.37 3.00
N ASP A 146 2.21 0.80 2.57
CA ASP A 146 2.61 2.22 2.61
C ASP A 146 1.64 3.10 1.82
N GLY A 147 1.15 2.61 0.66
CA GLY A 147 0.22 3.35 -0.18
C GLY A 147 -1.12 3.60 0.51
N TYR A 148 -1.69 2.58 1.16
CA TYR A 148 -2.93 2.74 1.93
C TYR A 148 -2.72 3.54 3.21
N GLU A 149 -1.64 3.29 3.93
CA GLU A 149 -1.33 4.00 5.18
C GLU A 149 -1.14 5.50 4.95
N TRP A 150 -0.40 5.88 3.90
CA TRP A 150 -0.24 7.29 3.54
C TRP A 150 -1.58 7.94 3.23
N ARG A 151 -2.44 7.29 2.44
CA ARG A 151 -3.77 7.83 2.09
C ARG A 151 -4.67 8.02 3.31
N ILE A 152 -4.62 7.11 4.28
CA ILE A 152 -5.36 7.22 5.54
C ILE A 152 -4.82 8.39 6.38
N ASN A 153 -3.50 8.52 6.50
CA ASN A 153 -2.90 9.61 7.26
C ASN A 153 -3.18 10.98 6.63
N LEU A 154 -3.17 11.08 5.29
CA LEU A 154 -3.57 12.29 4.59
C LEU A 154 -5.02 12.69 4.94
N GLU A 155 -5.94 11.72 4.96
CA GLU A 155 -7.32 11.95 5.35
C GLU A 155 -7.44 12.43 6.80
N ASN A 156 -6.72 11.78 7.72
CA ASN A 156 -6.70 12.14 9.13
C ASN A 156 -6.18 13.57 9.36
N LEU A 157 -5.18 14.00 8.59
CA LEU A 157 -4.64 15.37 8.65
C LEU A 157 -5.64 16.41 8.14
N LYS A 158 -6.41 16.10 7.08
CA LYS A 158 -7.49 16.97 6.59
C LYS A 158 -8.57 17.18 7.67
N HIS A 159 -8.99 16.10 8.33
CA HIS A 159 -9.97 16.16 9.42
C HIS A 159 -9.47 16.99 10.62
N LYS A 160 -8.22 16.78 11.06
CA LYS A 160 -7.63 17.57 12.15
C LYS A 160 -7.59 19.07 11.83
N ARG A 161 -7.19 19.45 10.61
CA ARG A 161 -7.18 20.86 10.16
C ARG A 161 -8.58 21.47 10.08
N GLY A 162 -9.60 20.69 9.70
CA GLY A 162 -11.00 21.12 9.71
C GLY A 162 -11.53 21.39 11.12
N THR A 163 -11.17 20.55 12.10
CA THR A 163 -11.58 20.73 13.50
C THR A 163 -10.83 21.85 14.24
N THR A 164 -9.66 22.27 13.76
CA THR A 164 -8.80 23.28 14.41
C THR A 164 -8.93 24.67 13.79
N ASN A 165 -9.99 24.97 13.05
CA ASN A 165 -10.26 26.30 12.51
C ASN A 165 -11.43 26.99 13.26
N PRO A 166 -11.18 27.77 14.34
CA PRO A 166 -12.23 28.50 15.07
C PRO A 166 -12.73 29.77 14.35
N ARG A 167 -12.46 29.93 13.04
CA ARG A 167 -13.02 31.04 12.27
C ARG A 167 -14.43 30.71 11.82
N ILE A 168 -15.40 30.83 12.74
CA ILE A 168 -16.76 31.40 12.59
C ILE A 168 -17.43 31.31 13.97
N SER A 169 -17.20 32.33 14.80
CA SER A 169 -18.19 32.82 15.77
C SER A 169 -17.99 34.33 15.94
N ARG A 170 -18.26 35.07 14.85
CA ARG A 170 -18.67 36.47 14.97
C ARG A 170 -20.13 36.52 14.59
N ARG A 171 -20.99 36.61 15.61
CA ARG A 171 -22.15 37.52 15.68
C ARG A 171 -22.65 37.53 17.11
#